data_AF-A0A1Q7RPN6-F1
#
_entry.id   AF-A0A1Q7RPN6-F1
#
_cell.length_a   1.000
_cell.length_b   1.000
_cell.length_c   1.000
_cell.angle_alpha   90.00
_cell.angle_beta   90.00
_cell.angle_gamma   90.00
#
_symmetry.space_group_name_H-M   'P 1'
#
loop_
_entity.id
_entity.type
_entity.pdbx_description
1 polymer ?
#
loop_
_entity_poly.entity_id
_entity_poly.type
_entity_poly.pdbx_seq_one_letter_code
_entity_poly.pdbx_strand_id
1 'polypeptide(L)'
;MTRPGGTPGGGAHGESDLTLFRRLYRVFRWAVLVVLVTALILILWTAPPPKVAVDPEAPQRLERKLRLFEADARLGLSHPLRLDEAEVNNWMQTSLALAAERGPRPAVGSARSASNTDPNASTDLTVEEVQSNVRDVKVHMAGDQIIAYVLFDLYGKDLSLTLEGRLSVQDGYLRLAPTRLMLGSLPIPRATVDRAVSSLFDSPENRERFRLPPDIRGLKVENSELVITWR
;
A
#
# COMPACT_ATOMS: atom_id res chain seq x y z
N MET A 1 51.14 -40.99 -62.89
CA MET A 1 51.26 -41.19 -61.43
C MET A 1 50.29 -40.23 -60.74
N THR A 2 49.27 -40.79 -60.06
CA THR A 2 48.61 -40.29 -58.82
C THR A 2 48.00 -38.87 -58.71
N ARG A 3 46.65 -38.81 -58.70
CA ARG A 3 45.79 -37.97 -57.80
C ARG A 3 45.84 -38.58 -56.37
N PRO A 4 45.25 -38.04 -55.25
CA PRO A 4 44.41 -36.85 -55.04
C PRO A 4 44.64 -36.10 -53.67
N GLY A 5 43.75 -35.17 -53.32
CA GLY A 5 43.46 -34.74 -51.94
C GLY A 5 43.57 -33.22 -51.77
N GLY A 6 42.64 -32.49 -51.18
CA GLY A 6 41.43 -32.80 -50.43
C GLY A 6 41.07 -31.50 -49.72
N THR A 7 39.80 -31.09 -49.79
CA THR A 7 39.28 -29.96 -49.03
C THR A 7 39.37 -30.25 -47.52
N PRO A 8 39.56 -29.21 -46.70
CA PRO A 8 38.64 -29.03 -45.58
C PRO A 8 38.08 -27.59 -45.65
N GLY A 9 36.78 -27.31 -45.58
CA GLY A 9 35.72 -28.07 -44.93
C GLY A 9 35.67 -27.77 -43.44
N GLY A 10 35.02 -26.67 -43.06
CA GLY A 10 34.37 -26.48 -41.77
C GLY A 10 35.23 -26.00 -40.60
N GLY A 11 34.91 -24.84 -40.02
CA GLY A 11 35.48 -24.44 -38.73
C GLY A 11 35.14 -23.04 -38.21
N ALA A 12 34.63 -22.11 -39.03
CA ALA A 12 34.48 -20.70 -38.61
C ALA A 12 33.13 -20.33 -37.96
N HIS A 13 32.27 -21.30 -37.62
CA HIS A 13 30.94 -21.01 -37.06
C HIS A 13 30.82 -21.20 -35.53
N GLY A 14 31.84 -21.76 -34.85
CA GLY A 14 31.77 -22.01 -33.39
C GLY A 14 32.25 -20.86 -32.49
N GLU A 15 33.15 -19.99 -32.99
CA GLU A 15 33.79 -18.95 -32.17
C GLU A 15 32.99 -17.63 -32.12
N SER A 16 32.18 -17.35 -33.16
CA SER A 16 31.29 -16.18 -33.19
C SER A 16 30.16 -16.30 -32.18
N ASP A 17 29.63 -17.51 -31.96
CA ASP A 17 28.48 -17.71 -31.08
C ASP A 17 28.85 -17.55 -29.60
N LEU A 18 30.04 -18.02 -29.17
CA LEU A 18 30.51 -17.87 -27.79
C LEU A 18 30.83 -16.40 -27.43
N THR A 19 31.34 -15.61 -28.38
CA THR A 19 31.65 -14.19 -28.16
C THR A 19 30.40 -13.31 -28.16
N LEU A 20 29.41 -13.62 -29.00
CA LEU A 20 28.09 -12.99 -28.97
C LEU A 20 27.33 -13.35 -27.69
N PHE A 21 27.36 -14.62 -27.26
CA PHE A 21 26.68 -15.07 -26.03
C PHE A 21 27.26 -14.41 -24.77
N ARG A 22 28.59 -14.24 -24.70
CA ARG A 22 29.23 -13.53 -23.57
C ARG A 22 28.93 -12.03 -23.55
N ARG A 23 28.79 -11.40 -24.72
CA ARG A 23 28.33 -9.99 -24.84
C ARG A 23 26.86 -9.85 -24.48
N LEU A 24 26.00 -10.73 -24.98
CA LEU A 24 24.58 -10.81 -24.62
C LEU A 24 24.39 -10.99 -23.12
N TYR A 25 25.15 -11.90 -22.50
CA TYR A 25 25.10 -12.11 -21.05
C TYR A 25 25.58 -10.88 -20.27
N ARG A 26 26.64 -10.21 -20.73
CA ARG A 26 27.12 -8.97 -20.10
C ARG A 26 26.07 -7.86 -20.23
N VAL A 27 25.48 -7.67 -21.41
CA VAL A 27 24.41 -6.68 -21.64
C VAL A 27 23.17 -7.01 -20.81
N PHE A 28 22.76 -8.27 -20.76
CA PHE A 28 21.63 -8.73 -19.94
C PHE A 28 21.87 -8.45 -18.45
N ARG A 29 23.07 -8.72 -17.94
CA ARG A 29 23.43 -8.42 -16.55
C ARG A 29 23.33 -6.92 -16.24
N TRP A 30 23.81 -6.05 -17.14
CA TRP A 30 23.67 -4.61 -16.97
C TRP A 30 22.22 -4.14 -17.14
N ALA A 31 21.45 -4.76 -18.04
CA ALA A 31 20.04 -4.46 -18.22
C ALA A 31 19.22 -4.79 -16.96
N VAL A 32 19.46 -5.95 -16.34
CA VAL A 32 18.82 -6.32 -15.06
C VAL A 32 19.20 -5.34 -13.96
N LEU A 33 20.47 -4.92 -13.88
CA LEU A 33 20.90 -3.90 -12.92
C LEU A 33 20.23 -2.55 -13.17
N VAL A 34 20.14 -2.11 -14.41
CA VAL A 34 19.45 -0.85 -14.76
C VAL A 34 17.97 -0.94 -14.38
N VAL A 35 17.27 -2.03 -14.72
CA VAL A 35 15.87 -2.24 -14.35
C VAL A 35 15.69 -2.22 -12.84
N LEU A 36 16.58 -2.89 -12.08
CA LEU A 36 16.55 -2.90 -10.62
C LEU A 36 16.76 -1.50 -10.03
N VAL A 37 17.75 -0.76 -10.53
CA VAL A 37 18.04 0.62 -10.09
C VAL A 37 16.88 1.54 -10.44
N THR A 38 16.30 1.42 -11.64
CA THR A 38 15.12 2.18 -12.05
C THR A 38 13.92 1.86 -11.15
N ALA A 39 13.67 0.59 -10.85
CA ALA A 39 12.61 0.20 -9.92
C ALA A 39 12.84 0.81 -8.53
N LEU A 40 14.08 0.77 -8.01
CA LEU A 40 14.43 1.39 -6.73
C LEU A 40 14.19 2.89 -6.73
N ILE A 41 14.56 3.59 -7.81
CA ILE A 41 14.30 5.04 -7.97
C ILE A 41 12.81 5.31 -8.00
N LEU A 42 12.01 4.51 -8.73
CA LEU A 42 10.56 4.68 -8.81
C LEU A 42 9.86 4.44 -7.46
N ILE A 43 10.35 3.47 -6.68
CA ILE A 43 9.88 3.20 -5.31
C ILE A 43 10.20 4.39 -4.40
N LEU A 44 11.42 4.94 -4.48
CA LEU A 44 11.87 6.08 -3.68
C LEU A 44 11.28 7.42 -4.13
N TRP A 45 10.79 7.51 -5.36
CA TRP A 45 10.03 8.65 -5.83
C TRP A 45 8.59 8.53 -5.35
N THR A 46 8.31 9.29 -4.29
CA THR A 46 6.99 9.40 -3.69
C THR A 46 6.00 9.94 -4.71
N ALA A 47 4.82 9.32 -4.79
CA ALA A 47 3.73 9.86 -5.58
C ALA A 47 3.30 11.21 -4.99
N PRO A 48 2.90 12.20 -5.83
CA PRO A 48 2.43 13.47 -5.31
C PRO A 48 1.24 13.22 -4.37
N PRO A 49 1.26 13.75 -3.14
CA PRO A 49 0.19 13.52 -2.19
C PRO A 49 -1.13 14.07 -2.75
N PRO A 50 -2.26 13.37 -2.55
CA PRO A 50 -3.55 13.86 -2.99
C PRO A 50 -3.84 15.21 -2.32
N LYS A 51 -4.44 16.12 -3.09
CA LYS A 51 -4.88 17.43 -2.59
C LYS A 51 -6.14 17.24 -1.78
N VAL A 52 -5.98 17.05 -0.48
CA VAL A 52 -7.08 16.88 0.47
C VAL A 52 -7.62 18.24 0.90
N ALA A 53 -8.94 18.38 0.96
CA ALA A 53 -9.59 19.56 1.52
C ALA A 53 -9.36 19.60 3.04
N VAL A 54 -8.70 20.66 3.52
CA VAL A 54 -8.52 20.91 4.95
C VAL A 54 -9.58 21.90 5.40
N ASP A 55 -10.54 21.42 6.18
CA ASP A 55 -11.60 22.26 6.75
C ASP A 55 -11.41 22.35 8.28
N PRO A 56 -11.15 23.55 8.85
CA PRO A 56 -10.98 23.71 10.29
C PRO A 56 -12.24 23.40 11.11
N GLU A 57 -13.42 23.41 10.50
CA GLU A 57 -14.69 23.11 11.17
C GLU A 57 -15.07 21.62 11.09
N ALA A 58 -14.36 20.81 10.29
CA ALA A 58 -14.61 19.37 10.15
C ALA A 58 -14.79 18.61 11.48
N PRO A 59 -13.93 18.78 12.52
CA PRO A 59 -14.11 18.07 13.79
C PRO A 59 -15.44 18.42 14.48
N GLN A 60 -15.84 19.69 14.44
CA GLN A 60 -17.12 20.13 15.05
C GLN A 60 -18.33 19.62 14.27
N ARG A 61 -18.23 19.58 12.92
CA ARG A 61 -19.30 19.01 12.07
C ARG A 61 -19.45 17.52 12.29
N LEU A 62 -18.34 16.79 12.36
CA LEU A 62 -18.32 15.36 12.65
C LEU A 62 -19.01 15.06 13.99
N GLU A 63 -18.63 15.77 15.06
CA GLU A 63 -19.27 15.61 16.37
C GLU A 63 -20.78 15.87 16.33
N ARG A 64 -21.21 16.92 15.64
CA ARG A 64 -22.63 17.26 15.52
C ARG A 64 -23.40 16.17 14.75
N LYS A 65 -22.84 15.70 13.64
CA LYS A 65 -23.43 14.61 12.83
C LYS A 65 -23.51 13.31 13.63
N LEU A 66 -22.47 12.97 14.40
CA LEU A 66 -22.47 11.78 15.25
C LEU A 66 -23.54 11.85 16.34
N ARG A 67 -23.72 13.01 17.00
CA ARG A 67 -24.78 13.18 18.01
C ARG A 67 -26.17 13.05 17.42
N LEU A 68 -26.40 13.65 16.25
CA LEU A 68 -27.67 13.52 15.53
C LEU A 68 -27.91 12.07 15.10
N PHE A 69 -26.86 11.42 14.59
CA PHE A 69 -26.91 10.02 14.19
C PHE A 69 -27.22 9.08 15.37
N GLU A 70 -26.62 9.32 16.54
CA GLU A 70 -26.92 8.54 17.74
C GLU A 70 -28.34 8.79 18.26
N ALA A 71 -28.82 10.04 18.21
CA ALA A 71 -30.18 10.38 18.57
C ALA A 71 -31.21 9.70 17.65
N ASP A 72 -30.97 9.74 16.33
CA ASP A 72 -31.83 9.09 15.33
C ASP A 72 -31.81 7.57 15.46
N ALA A 73 -30.64 6.98 15.71
CA ALA A 73 -30.51 5.54 15.95
C ALA A 73 -31.30 5.09 17.20
N ARG A 74 -31.29 5.89 18.28
CA ARG A 74 -32.11 5.62 19.48
C ARG A 74 -33.61 5.71 19.22
N LEU A 75 -34.02 6.54 18.26
CA LEU A 75 -35.42 6.70 17.84
C LEU A 75 -35.83 5.66 16.77
N GLY A 76 -34.92 4.78 16.33
CA GLY A 76 -35.16 3.80 15.27
C GLY A 76 -35.27 4.41 13.87
N LEU A 77 -34.77 5.63 13.67
CA LEU A 77 -34.74 6.31 12.38
C LEU A 77 -33.46 5.94 11.63
N SER A 78 -33.59 5.32 10.46
CA SER A 78 -32.47 4.83 9.65
C SER A 78 -31.92 5.91 8.69
N HIS A 79 -31.60 7.11 9.18
CA HIS A 79 -30.98 8.13 8.33
C HIS A 79 -29.52 7.77 8.02
N PRO A 80 -29.09 7.88 6.74
CA PRO A 80 -27.71 7.61 6.38
C PRO A 80 -26.78 8.71 6.93
N LEU A 81 -25.71 8.31 7.63
CA LEU A 81 -24.66 9.22 8.05
C LEU A 81 -23.71 9.43 6.87
N ARG A 82 -23.55 10.70 6.47
CA ARG A 82 -22.66 11.11 5.37
C ARG A 82 -21.48 11.89 5.93
N LEU A 83 -20.28 11.39 5.70
CA LEU A 83 -19.03 12.01 6.12
C LEU A 83 -18.28 12.53 4.90
N ASP A 84 -17.87 13.79 4.97
CA ASP A 84 -17.06 14.42 3.94
C ASP A 84 -15.58 14.02 4.06
N GLU A 85 -14.78 14.38 3.07
CA GLU A 85 -13.35 14.06 3.04
C GLU A 85 -12.57 14.69 4.21
N ALA A 86 -12.90 15.91 4.62
CA ALA A 86 -12.20 16.58 5.70
C ALA A 86 -12.51 15.90 7.06
N GLU A 87 -13.76 15.50 7.28
CA GLU A 87 -14.23 14.76 8.45
C GLU A 87 -13.53 13.40 8.56
N VAL A 88 -13.46 12.64 7.47
CA VAL A 88 -12.78 11.33 7.44
C VAL A 88 -11.28 11.47 7.71
N ASN A 89 -10.62 12.45 7.07
CA ASN A 89 -9.18 12.67 7.26
C ASN A 89 -8.84 13.10 8.69
N ASN A 90 -9.63 14.00 9.28
CA ASN A 90 -9.42 14.44 10.65
C ASN A 90 -9.53 13.28 11.65
N TRP A 91 -10.52 12.40 11.45
CA TRP A 91 -10.69 11.20 12.25
C TRP A 91 -9.52 10.22 12.13
N MET A 92 -8.98 10.02 10.91
CA MET A 92 -7.81 9.16 10.71
C MET A 92 -6.55 9.73 11.37
N GLN A 93 -6.29 11.03 11.21
CA GLN A 93 -5.13 11.69 11.84
C GLN A 93 -5.17 11.58 13.37
N THR A 94 -6.35 11.73 13.96
CA THR A 94 -6.53 11.56 15.41
C THR A 94 -6.30 10.10 15.82
N SER A 95 -6.81 9.14 15.03
CA SER A 95 -6.59 7.71 15.28
C SER A 95 -5.12 7.31 15.18
N LEU A 96 -4.37 7.93 14.26
CA LEU A 96 -2.93 7.75 14.11
C LEU A 96 -2.14 8.34 15.28
N ALA A 97 -2.49 9.55 15.74
CA ALA A 97 -1.88 10.16 16.91
C ALA A 97 -2.05 9.25 18.14
N LEU A 98 -3.26 8.74 18.35
CA LEU A 98 -3.56 7.79 19.43
C LEU A 98 -2.80 6.46 19.29
N ALA A 99 -2.56 5.99 18.06
CA ALA A 99 -1.78 4.79 17.80
C ALA A 99 -0.28 5.03 18.05
N ALA A 100 0.25 6.19 17.65
CA ALA A 100 1.64 6.58 17.86
C ALA A 100 1.98 6.71 19.36
N GLU A 101 1.03 7.20 20.18
CA GLU A 101 1.20 7.26 21.64
C GLU A 101 1.25 5.89 22.32
N ARG A 102 0.67 4.86 21.69
CA ARG A 102 0.74 3.47 22.18
C ARG A 102 1.95 2.68 21.66
N GLY A 103 2.72 3.25 20.74
CA GLY A 103 3.96 2.65 20.25
C GLY A 103 5.05 2.66 21.31
N PRO A 104 5.97 1.67 21.36
CA PRO A 104 7.10 1.71 22.28
C PRO A 104 7.95 2.95 22.00
N ARG A 105 8.06 3.86 22.97
CA ARG A 105 9.05 4.96 22.91
C ARG A 105 10.43 4.33 22.72
N PRO A 106 11.26 4.82 21.78
CA PRO A 106 12.63 4.34 21.66
C PRO A 106 13.35 4.65 22.98
N ALA A 107 13.80 3.61 23.64
CA ALA A 107 14.70 3.73 24.77
C ALA A 107 15.98 4.39 24.28
N VAL A 108 16.16 5.67 24.60
CA VAL A 108 17.46 6.34 24.50
C VAL A 108 18.39 5.65 25.50
N GLY A 109 19.21 4.71 25.05
CA GLY A 109 20.20 4.08 25.93
C GLY A 109 20.79 2.76 25.45
N SER A 110 21.73 2.82 24.50
CA SER A 110 23.07 2.19 24.63
C SER A 110 23.76 2.13 23.28
N ALA A 111 24.73 3.01 23.08
CA ALA A 111 25.85 2.70 22.22
C ALA A 111 26.56 1.47 22.80
N ARG A 112 26.52 0.33 22.10
CA ARG A 112 27.56 -0.70 22.12
C ARG A 112 27.32 -1.76 21.05
N SER A 113 28.43 -2.11 20.39
CA SER A 113 28.67 -3.25 19.52
C SER A 113 28.24 -3.12 18.06
N ALA A 114 29.12 -2.46 17.30
CA ALA A 114 29.45 -2.90 15.96
C ALA A 114 30.13 -4.29 16.05
N SER A 115 29.51 -5.33 15.50
CA SER A 115 30.17 -6.45 14.82
C SER A 115 29.14 -7.46 14.32
N ASN A 116 29.40 -7.99 13.13
CA ASN A 116 28.71 -9.06 12.40
C ASN A 116 27.53 -8.64 11.52
N THR A 117 27.87 -8.11 10.34
CA THR A 117 26.99 -8.14 9.17
C THR A 117 26.97 -9.56 8.61
N ASP A 118 25.86 -10.27 8.84
CA ASP A 118 25.50 -11.49 8.12
C ASP A 118 24.77 -11.09 6.83
N PRO A 119 25.29 -11.40 5.62
CA PRO A 119 24.67 -10.99 4.36
C PRO A 119 23.41 -11.79 3.99
N ASN A 120 22.98 -12.75 4.83
CA ASN A 120 21.81 -13.59 4.61
C ASN A 120 20.59 -13.26 5.50
N ALA A 121 20.61 -12.14 6.22
CA ALA A 121 19.43 -11.66 6.93
C ALA A 121 18.36 -11.24 5.91
N SER A 122 17.44 -12.15 5.62
CA SER A 122 16.16 -11.83 4.98
C SER A 122 15.57 -10.68 5.80
N THR A 123 15.36 -9.54 5.14
CA THR A 123 14.80 -8.34 5.75
C THR A 123 13.34 -8.60 6.09
N ASP A 124 13.09 -9.33 7.16
CA ASP A 124 11.77 -9.56 7.71
C ASP A 124 11.38 -8.29 8.47
N LEU A 125 10.92 -7.30 7.71
CA LEU A 125 10.26 -6.12 8.27
C LEU A 125 9.00 -6.62 8.97
N THR A 126 9.04 -6.72 10.30
CA THR A 126 7.87 -7.14 11.06
C THR A 126 6.76 -6.09 10.90
N VAL A 127 5.51 -6.57 10.83
CA VAL A 127 4.32 -5.70 10.64
C VAL A 127 4.26 -4.58 11.69
N GLU A 128 4.80 -4.83 12.88
CA GLU A 128 4.88 -3.90 14.01
C GLU A 128 5.88 -2.75 13.75
N GLU A 129 7.03 -3.03 13.13
CA GLU A 129 8.00 -2.01 12.72
C GLU A 129 7.42 -1.13 11.61
N VAL A 130 6.71 -1.73 10.66
CA VAL A 130 6.03 -0.98 9.58
C VAL A 130 4.92 -0.08 10.15
N GLN A 131 4.17 -0.53 11.16
CA GLN A 131 3.12 0.26 11.79
C GLN A 131 3.66 1.46 12.56
N SER A 132 4.81 1.31 13.24
CA SER A 132 5.46 2.39 13.99
C SER A 132 6.08 3.48 13.09
N ASN A 133 6.32 3.14 11.83
CA ASN A 133 6.95 4.02 10.86
C ASN A 133 5.98 4.88 10.04
N VAL A 134 4.67 4.79 10.30
CA VAL A 134 3.68 5.61 9.58
C VAL A 134 3.83 7.08 9.98
N ARG A 135 4.12 7.93 8.99
CA ARG A 135 4.32 9.38 9.12
C ARG A 135 3.03 10.14 8.88
N ASP A 136 2.27 9.75 7.85
CA ASP A 136 1.05 10.46 7.44
C ASP A 136 0.10 9.50 6.73
N VAL A 137 -1.21 9.76 6.86
CA VAL A 137 -2.27 9.07 6.12
C VAL A 137 -3.25 10.10 5.61
N LYS A 138 -3.55 10.00 4.32
CA LYS A 138 -4.52 10.83 3.63
C LYS A 138 -5.49 9.94 2.89
N VAL A 139 -6.77 10.27 2.98
CA VAL A 139 -7.83 9.64 2.22
C VAL A 139 -8.44 10.68 1.31
N HIS A 140 -8.60 10.30 0.05
CA HIS A 140 -9.31 11.08 -0.93
C HIS A 140 -10.50 10.27 -1.43
N MET A 141 -11.65 10.91 -1.59
CA MET A 141 -12.86 10.26 -2.07
C MET A 141 -13.26 10.87 -3.41
N ALA A 142 -13.30 10.05 -4.46
CA ALA A 142 -13.56 10.49 -5.82
C ALA A 142 -14.70 9.67 -6.43
N GLY A 143 -15.89 10.27 -6.54
CA GLY A 143 -17.08 9.59 -7.07
C GLY A 143 -17.54 8.48 -6.14
N ASP A 144 -17.34 7.22 -6.54
CA ASP A 144 -17.64 5.98 -5.79
C ASP A 144 -16.38 5.26 -5.28
N GLN A 145 -15.21 5.88 -5.44
CA GLN A 145 -13.92 5.28 -5.08
C GLN A 145 -13.29 5.98 -3.88
N ILE A 146 -12.61 5.17 -3.07
CA ILE A 146 -11.69 5.62 -2.03
C ILE A 146 -10.26 5.49 -2.53
N ILE A 147 -9.44 6.51 -2.26
CA ILE A 147 -8.01 6.55 -2.55
C ILE A 147 -7.29 6.80 -1.23
N ALA A 148 -6.67 5.77 -0.67
CA ALA A 148 -5.87 5.86 0.54
C ALA A 148 -4.40 6.07 0.16
N TYR A 149 -3.79 7.12 0.69
CA TYR A 149 -2.38 7.46 0.56
C TYR A 149 -1.73 7.37 1.94
N VAL A 150 -0.68 6.57 2.07
CA VAL A 150 0.08 6.39 3.31
C VAL A 150 1.53 6.74 3.05
N LEU A 151 2.11 7.56 3.93
CA LEU A 151 3.53 7.89 3.93
C LEU A 151 4.18 7.25 5.16
N PHE A 152 5.27 6.54 4.98
CA PHE A 152 6.01 5.88 6.05
C PHE A 152 7.51 6.07 5.88
N ASP A 153 8.24 6.10 7.00
CA ASP A 153 9.69 6.22 7.04
C ASP A 153 10.34 4.85 7.17
N LEU A 154 10.99 4.38 6.11
CA LEU A 154 11.77 3.15 6.13
C LEU A 154 13.24 3.47 5.92
N TYR A 155 14.06 3.12 6.91
CA TYR A 155 15.51 3.34 6.88
C TYR A 155 15.90 4.81 6.62
N GLY A 156 15.13 5.77 7.14
CA GLY A 156 15.37 7.20 6.96
C GLY A 156 14.96 7.73 5.58
N LYS A 157 14.10 6.98 4.86
CA LYS A 157 13.58 7.34 3.54
C LYS A 157 12.07 7.27 3.56
N ASP A 158 11.46 8.33 3.05
CA ASP A 158 10.01 8.40 2.87
C ASP A 158 9.58 7.47 1.72
N LEU A 159 8.68 6.55 2.04
CA LEU A 159 8.03 5.67 1.07
C LEU A 159 6.52 5.91 1.10
N SER A 160 5.93 6.08 -0.08
CA SER A 160 4.49 6.30 -0.24
C SER A 160 3.79 5.04 -0.75
N LEU A 161 2.63 4.70 -0.20
CA LEU A 161 1.74 3.66 -0.72
C LEU A 161 0.39 4.30 -1.06
N THR A 162 -0.11 4.10 -2.27
CA THR A 162 -1.43 4.58 -2.71
C THR A 162 -2.30 3.42 -3.13
N LEU A 163 -3.45 3.25 -2.46
CA LEU A 163 -4.44 2.20 -2.74
C LEU A 163 -5.77 2.84 -3.18
N GLU A 164 -6.20 2.53 -4.40
CA GLU A 164 -7.49 2.92 -4.94
C GLU A 164 -8.44 1.73 -4.92
N GLY A 165 -9.70 1.93 -4.55
CA GLY A 165 -10.70 0.86 -4.59
C GLY A 165 -12.11 1.31 -4.22
N ARG A 166 -13.05 0.36 -4.18
CA ARG A 166 -14.42 0.59 -3.72
C ARG A 166 -14.67 -0.12 -2.40
N LEU A 167 -15.33 0.58 -1.47
CA LEU A 167 -15.79 0.00 -0.21
C LEU A 167 -17.14 -0.66 -0.39
N SER A 168 -17.32 -1.80 0.26
CA SER A 168 -18.58 -2.54 0.29
C SER A 168 -18.71 -3.34 1.58
N VAL A 169 -19.91 -3.81 1.88
CA VAL A 169 -20.18 -4.67 3.04
C VAL A 169 -20.70 -5.99 2.55
N GLN A 170 -20.07 -7.07 3.02
CA GLN A 170 -20.46 -8.44 2.69
C GLN A 170 -20.56 -9.25 3.97
N ASP A 171 -21.72 -9.86 4.22
CA ASP A 171 -21.99 -10.70 5.39
C ASP A 171 -21.72 -10.01 6.75
N GLY A 172 -21.88 -8.68 6.82
CA GLY A 172 -21.59 -7.88 8.01
C GLY A 172 -20.11 -7.52 8.21
N TYR A 173 -19.25 -7.83 7.23
CA TYR A 173 -17.83 -7.49 7.23
C TYR A 173 -17.55 -6.42 6.18
N LEU A 174 -16.64 -5.50 6.52
CA LEU A 174 -16.13 -4.52 5.57
C LEU A 174 -15.27 -5.23 4.52
N ARG A 175 -15.46 -4.86 3.25
CA ARG A 175 -14.71 -5.34 2.10
C ARG A 175 -14.19 -4.17 1.28
N LEU A 176 -13.00 -4.35 0.71
CA LEU A 176 -12.42 -3.44 -0.28
C LEU A 176 -12.21 -4.19 -1.59
N ALA A 177 -12.77 -3.68 -2.68
CA ALA A 177 -12.47 -4.13 -4.03
C ALA A 177 -11.39 -3.20 -4.62
N PRO A 178 -10.12 -3.63 -4.71
CA PRO A 178 -9.04 -2.76 -5.15
C PRO A 178 -9.09 -2.55 -6.67
N THR A 179 -8.81 -1.33 -7.11
CA THR A 179 -8.70 -0.95 -8.53
C THR A 179 -7.24 -0.81 -8.96
N ARG A 180 -6.40 -0.26 -8.07
CA ARG A 180 -4.98 0.05 -8.29
C ARG A 180 -4.22 0.15 -6.97
N LEU A 181 -2.97 -0.28 -6.97
CA LEU A 181 -2.02 -0.06 -5.88
C LEU A 181 -0.69 0.46 -6.46
N MET A 182 -0.14 1.51 -5.85
CA MET A 182 1.16 2.07 -6.19
C MET A 182 2.07 2.11 -4.97
N LEU A 183 3.34 1.72 -5.16
CA LEU A 183 4.40 1.89 -4.18
C LEU A 183 5.42 2.89 -4.74
N GLY A 184 5.48 4.08 -4.16
CA GLY A 184 6.05 5.25 -4.82
C GLY A 184 5.30 5.53 -6.11
N SER A 185 6.02 5.51 -7.21
CA SER A 185 5.50 5.59 -8.58
C SER A 185 5.40 4.23 -9.30
N LEU A 186 5.76 3.13 -8.63
CA LEU A 186 5.72 1.79 -9.19
C LEU A 186 4.31 1.18 -9.07
N PRO A 187 3.62 0.90 -10.19
CA PRO A 187 2.34 0.19 -10.14
C PRO A 187 2.56 -1.28 -9.75
N ILE A 188 1.81 -1.74 -8.75
CA ILE A 188 1.85 -3.14 -8.33
C ILE A 188 0.89 -3.96 -9.22
N PRO A 189 1.30 -5.15 -9.69
CA PRO A 189 0.44 -6.03 -10.48
C PRO A 189 -0.86 -6.40 -9.74
N ARG A 190 -2.02 -6.32 -10.43
CA ARG A 190 -3.34 -6.58 -9.83
C ARG A 190 -3.43 -7.90 -9.08
N ALA A 191 -2.88 -8.98 -9.65
CA ALA A 191 -2.90 -10.30 -9.00
C ALA A 191 -2.19 -10.33 -7.62
N THR A 192 -1.20 -9.45 -7.41
CA THR A 192 -0.53 -9.28 -6.11
C THR A 192 -1.41 -8.47 -5.17
N VAL A 193 -2.04 -7.41 -5.68
CA VAL A 193 -2.96 -6.55 -4.91
C VAL A 193 -4.16 -7.35 -4.41
N ASP A 194 -4.83 -8.10 -5.28
CA ASP A 194 -6.02 -8.88 -4.94
C ASP A 194 -5.72 -9.90 -3.84
N ARG A 195 -4.56 -10.56 -3.93
CA ARG A 195 -4.09 -11.50 -2.89
C ARG A 195 -3.80 -10.80 -1.57
N ALA A 196 -3.08 -9.68 -1.61
CA ALA A 196 -2.74 -8.94 -0.39
C ALA A 196 -3.99 -8.39 0.31
N VAL A 197 -4.94 -7.83 -0.46
CA VAL A 197 -6.20 -7.30 0.06
C VAL A 197 -7.08 -8.43 0.59
N SER A 198 -7.30 -9.50 -0.17
CA SER A 198 -8.06 -10.65 0.33
C SER A 198 -7.43 -11.22 1.59
N SER A 199 -6.11 -11.44 1.62
CA SER A 199 -5.42 -11.92 2.83
C SER A 199 -5.58 -10.97 4.02
N LEU A 200 -5.57 -9.65 3.81
CA LEU A 200 -5.75 -8.67 4.87
C LEU A 200 -7.16 -8.72 5.46
N PHE A 201 -8.20 -8.86 4.63
CA PHE A 201 -9.59 -8.86 5.08
C PHE A 201 -10.10 -10.23 5.52
N ASP A 202 -9.56 -11.32 4.96
CA ASP A 202 -10.00 -12.69 5.22
C ASP A 202 -9.22 -13.39 6.35
N SER A 203 -8.09 -12.83 6.80
CA SER A 203 -7.36 -13.43 7.91
C SER A 203 -8.21 -13.42 9.20
N PRO A 204 -8.15 -14.48 10.03
CA PRO A 204 -9.01 -14.59 11.22
C PRO A 204 -8.92 -13.38 12.15
N GLU A 205 -7.69 -12.92 12.42
CA GLU A 205 -7.40 -11.79 13.30
C GLU A 205 -7.96 -10.47 12.77
N ASN A 206 -7.84 -10.23 11.46
CA ASN A 206 -8.30 -8.98 10.87
C ASN A 206 -9.78 -9.00 10.56
N ARG A 207 -10.34 -10.16 10.22
CA ARG A 207 -11.78 -10.33 9.97
C ARG A 207 -12.61 -9.88 11.15
N GLU A 208 -12.16 -10.14 12.38
CA GLU A 208 -12.80 -9.63 13.59
C GLU A 208 -12.72 -8.09 13.69
N ARG A 209 -11.57 -7.50 13.34
CA ARG A 209 -11.36 -6.05 13.33
C ARG A 209 -12.20 -5.32 12.27
N PHE A 210 -12.53 -6.01 11.18
CA PHE A 210 -13.35 -5.49 10.08
C PHE A 210 -14.83 -5.89 10.18
N ARG A 211 -15.24 -6.56 11.27
CA ARG A 211 -16.65 -6.83 11.54
C ARG A 211 -17.35 -5.53 11.92
N LEU A 212 -18.43 -5.22 11.21
CA LEU A 212 -19.22 -4.04 11.52
C LEU A 212 -20.16 -4.32 12.70
N PRO A 213 -20.49 -3.30 13.51
CA PRO A 213 -21.57 -3.36 14.48
C PRO A 213 -22.86 -3.87 13.81
N PRO A 214 -23.69 -4.66 14.53
CA PRO A 214 -24.85 -5.37 13.96
C PRO A 214 -25.88 -4.43 13.33
N ASP A 215 -25.88 -3.19 13.77
CA ASP A 215 -26.84 -2.19 13.36
C ASP A 215 -26.43 -1.45 12.07
N ILE A 216 -25.16 -1.55 11.65
CA ILE A 216 -24.70 -1.01 10.38
C ILE A 216 -25.04 -2.01 9.26
N ARG A 217 -25.91 -1.58 8.34
CA ARG A 217 -26.28 -2.34 7.15
C ARG A 217 -25.25 -2.26 6.03
N GLY A 218 -24.59 -1.10 5.89
CA GLY A 218 -23.78 -0.80 4.73
C GLY A 218 -22.84 0.38 4.93
N LEU A 219 -21.72 0.30 4.22
CA LEU A 219 -20.67 1.32 4.16
C LEU A 219 -20.19 1.40 2.70
N LYS A 220 -20.26 2.59 2.11
CA LYS A 220 -19.79 2.83 0.74
C LYS A 220 -19.39 4.29 0.55
N VAL A 221 -18.60 4.57 -0.48
CA VAL A 221 -18.37 5.93 -0.96
C VAL A 221 -19.41 6.27 -2.02
N GLU A 222 -20.05 7.42 -1.91
CA GLU A 222 -21.03 7.92 -2.87
C GLU A 222 -20.92 9.44 -2.98
N ASN A 223 -20.81 9.97 -4.21
CA ASN A 223 -20.63 11.40 -4.46
C ASN A 223 -19.45 12.01 -3.68
N SER A 224 -18.33 11.29 -3.59
CA SER A 224 -17.15 11.71 -2.80
C SER A 224 -17.39 11.82 -1.28
N GLU A 225 -18.49 11.27 -0.76
CA GLU A 225 -18.78 11.19 0.66
C GLU A 225 -18.83 9.73 1.12
N LEU A 226 -18.39 9.47 2.36
CA LEU A 226 -18.56 8.16 2.99
C LEU A 226 -19.97 8.07 3.55
N VAL A 227 -20.76 7.11 3.06
CA VAL A 227 -22.15 6.89 3.46
C VAL A 227 -22.26 5.63 4.29
N ILE A 228 -22.72 5.78 5.52
CA ILE A 228 -23.02 4.70 6.47
C ILE A 228 -24.54 4.56 6.55
N THR A 229 -25.06 3.35 6.33
CA THR A 229 -26.50 3.06 6.38
C THR A 229 -26.83 2.10 7.52
N TRP A 230 -27.94 2.34 8.21
CA TRP A 230 -28.42 1.53 9.33
C TRP A 230 -29.41 0.44 8.88
N ARG A 231 -29.69 -0.51 9.78
CA ARG A 231 -30.73 -1.53 9.62
C ARG A 231 -32.11 -1.08 10.08
#